data_AF-U2XW13-F1
#
_entry.id   AF-U2XW13-F1
#
_cell.length_a   1.000
_cell.length_b   1.000
_cell.length_c   1.000
_cell.angle_alpha   90.00
_cell.angle_beta   90.00
_cell.angle_gamma   90.00
#
_symmetry.space_group_name_H-M   'P 1'
#
loop_
_entity.id
_entity.type
_entity.pdbx_description
1 polymer ?
#
loop_
_entity_poly.entity_id
_entity_poly.type
_entity_poly.pdbx_seq_one_letter_code
_entity_poly.pdbx_strand_id
1 'polypeptide(L)'
;MSSKNLDPFGGIKGDKKFTEESAKKLSPMEVDKQQALADIQSSIDLWDGKMPPEIERASLLERFRAKTKLLGKEPPNWSYIKLNDKSFADVHFKWSGKKIASIYKVPKREVRVALVGMQSFYKKINPLDPDLTHPDIIKCFNETAQNYNFEPFIPGSDLTYDRNKHLDPFAGVRGENPGLKHNVFKKDLTIALEEVIFSIEFLNQIEVPSYRKEYTVKKSNPKNLQQTYKTSISHFDVFLWWPGGVVDKIENVPQKRALMALGAMRKFFEDIDEDHPDLENEKIFELYEITKNRTRPKKGKNNLIELLPEDEGGMSYWSNLTHRWIKGSFDKKSSLFIPPAKGK
;
A
#
# COMPACT_ATOMS: atom_id res chain seq x y z
N MET A 1 -56.50 -41.83 19.00
CA MET A 1 -56.18 -40.77 18.03
C MET A 1 -54.75 -40.32 18.29
N SER A 2 -53.78 -40.68 17.44
CA SER A 2 -52.39 -40.25 17.64
C SER A 2 -52.25 -38.81 17.16
N SER A 3 -51.93 -37.88 18.07
CA SER A 3 -51.55 -36.52 17.72
C SER A 3 -50.28 -36.58 16.85
N LYS A 4 -50.43 -36.41 15.54
CA LYS A 4 -49.31 -36.09 14.65
C LYS A 4 -48.80 -34.72 15.09
N ASN A 5 -47.78 -34.69 15.95
CA ASN A 5 -46.99 -33.48 16.17
C ASN A 5 -46.37 -33.13 14.81
N LEU A 6 -46.95 -32.14 14.13
CA LEU A 6 -46.33 -31.53 12.96
C LEU A 6 -45.10 -30.77 13.48
N ASP A 7 -43.91 -31.25 13.13
CA ASP A 7 -42.68 -30.50 13.33
C ASP A 7 -42.74 -29.23 12.46
N PRO A 8 -42.73 -28.02 13.05
CA PRO A 8 -42.79 -26.76 12.30
C PRO A 8 -41.55 -26.55 11.41
N PHE A 9 -40.48 -27.32 11.61
CA PHE A 9 -39.27 -27.29 10.81
C PHE A 9 -39.21 -28.43 9.77
N GLY A 10 -40.28 -29.21 9.61
CA GLY A 10 -40.39 -30.20 8.55
C GLY A 10 -39.36 -31.34 8.63
N GLY A 11 -38.88 -31.68 9.83
CA GLY A 11 -37.86 -32.71 10.03
C GLY A 11 -36.43 -32.23 9.83
N ILE A 12 -36.22 -30.95 9.51
CA ILE A 12 -34.87 -30.36 9.40
C ILE A 12 -34.30 -30.20 10.80
N LYS A 13 -33.39 -31.09 11.15
CA LYS A 13 -32.60 -30.99 12.38
C LYS A 13 -31.32 -30.24 12.04
N GLY A 14 -31.00 -29.23 12.84
CA GLY A 14 -29.65 -28.68 12.85
C GLY A 14 -28.63 -29.76 13.21
N ASP A 15 -27.35 -29.51 12.91
CA ASP A 15 -26.28 -30.42 13.30
C ASP A 15 -26.42 -30.78 14.79
N LYS A 16 -26.27 -32.08 15.10
CA LYS A 16 -26.44 -32.59 16.46
C LYS A 16 -25.59 -31.75 17.40
N LYS A 17 -26.21 -31.19 18.44
CA LYS A 17 -25.49 -30.45 19.50
C LYS A 17 -24.28 -31.27 19.91
N PHE A 18 -23.12 -30.63 19.75
CA PHE A 18 -21.77 -31.11 19.98
C PHE A 18 -21.72 -32.09 21.16
N THR A 19 -21.65 -33.37 20.82
CA THR A 19 -21.18 -34.42 21.73
C THR A 19 -19.78 -34.77 21.26
N GLU A 20 -18.90 -34.97 22.22
CA GLU A 20 -17.45 -34.88 22.14
C GLU A 20 -16.81 -35.62 20.92
N GLU A 21 -15.77 -34.99 20.38
CA GLU A 21 -14.66 -35.56 19.58
C GLU A 21 -14.70 -35.70 18.03
N SER A 22 -15.78 -35.42 17.29
CA SER A 22 -15.69 -35.57 15.81
C SER A 22 -16.14 -34.40 14.91
N ALA A 23 -16.60 -33.28 15.47
CA ALA A 23 -16.82 -32.05 14.70
C ALA A 23 -16.62 -30.81 15.61
N LYS A 24 -15.45 -30.19 15.53
CA LYS A 24 -15.16 -28.95 16.27
C LYS A 24 -16.13 -27.85 15.81
N LYS A 25 -16.84 -27.21 16.74
CA LYS A 25 -17.54 -25.94 16.47
C LYS A 25 -16.49 -24.95 15.94
N LEU A 26 -16.60 -24.55 14.68
CA LEU A 26 -15.67 -23.60 14.07
C LEU A 26 -15.66 -22.31 14.89
N SER A 27 -14.46 -21.79 15.15
CA SER A 27 -14.36 -20.47 15.78
C SER A 27 -14.91 -19.40 14.82
N PRO A 28 -15.47 -18.28 15.32
CA PRO A 28 -15.93 -17.19 14.45
C PRO A 28 -14.86 -16.67 13.49
N MET A 29 -13.59 -16.63 13.94
CA MET A 29 -12.46 -16.27 13.09
C MET A 29 -12.17 -17.32 12.01
N GLU A 30 -12.43 -18.60 12.29
CA GLU A 30 -12.29 -19.68 11.32
C GLU A 30 -13.39 -19.64 10.26
N VAL A 31 -14.62 -19.28 10.65
CA VAL A 31 -15.72 -19.03 9.71
C VAL A 31 -15.37 -17.87 8.78
N ASP A 32 -14.92 -16.75 9.31
CA ASP A 32 -14.52 -15.59 8.51
C ASP A 32 -13.32 -15.90 7.60
N LYS A 33 -12.34 -16.69 8.08
CA LYS A 33 -11.21 -17.17 7.28
C LYS A 33 -11.69 -18.02 6.10
N GLN A 34 -12.59 -18.98 6.34
CA GLN A 34 -13.11 -19.86 5.29
C GLN A 34 -13.89 -19.05 4.24
N GLN A 35 -14.69 -18.08 4.67
CA GLN A 35 -15.39 -17.19 3.74
C GLN A 35 -14.40 -16.35 2.92
N ALA A 36 -13.39 -15.74 3.55
CA ALA A 36 -12.38 -14.95 2.86
C ALA A 36 -11.59 -15.79 1.83
N LEU A 37 -11.28 -17.05 2.16
CA LEU A 37 -10.63 -18.00 1.25
C LEU A 37 -11.52 -18.39 0.06
N ALA A 38 -12.83 -18.52 0.26
CA ALA A 38 -13.78 -18.79 -0.81
C ALA A 38 -13.94 -17.57 -1.74
N ASP A 39 -14.06 -16.38 -1.16
CA ASP A 39 -14.19 -15.12 -1.89
C ASP A 39 -12.96 -14.85 -2.77
N ILE A 40 -11.75 -14.98 -2.21
CA ILE A 40 -10.52 -14.74 -2.98
C ILE A 40 -10.33 -15.77 -4.10
N GLN A 41 -10.69 -17.04 -3.85
CA GLN A 41 -10.62 -18.08 -4.87
C GLN A 41 -11.58 -17.77 -6.03
N SER A 42 -12.81 -17.37 -5.72
CA SER A 42 -13.79 -16.90 -6.71
C SER A 42 -13.25 -15.70 -7.50
N SER A 43 -12.63 -14.73 -6.84
CA SER A 43 -11.99 -13.57 -7.48
C SER A 43 -10.82 -13.96 -8.41
N ILE A 44 -9.99 -14.94 -8.02
CA ILE A 44 -8.89 -15.46 -8.84
C ILE A 44 -9.44 -16.20 -10.06
N ASP A 45 -10.46 -17.04 -9.89
CA ASP A 45 -11.07 -17.79 -10.98
C ASP A 45 -11.73 -16.85 -12.00
N LEU A 46 -12.44 -15.82 -11.53
CA LEU A 46 -12.98 -14.75 -12.38
C LEU A 46 -11.88 -13.98 -13.13
N TRP A 47 -10.73 -13.74 -12.48
CA TRP A 47 -9.60 -13.06 -13.10
C TRP A 47 -8.91 -13.91 -14.18
N ASP A 48 -8.68 -15.19 -13.88
CA ASP A 48 -8.09 -16.17 -14.80
C ASP A 48 -9.09 -16.61 -15.90
N GLY A 49 -10.36 -16.22 -15.79
CA GLY A 49 -11.43 -16.61 -16.71
C GLY A 49 -11.81 -18.08 -16.62
N LYS A 50 -11.49 -18.73 -15.49
CA LYS A 50 -11.82 -20.13 -15.22
C LYS A 50 -13.31 -20.27 -14.95
N MET A 51 -13.90 -21.33 -15.48
CA MET A 51 -15.28 -21.68 -15.16
C MET A 51 -15.29 -22.74 -14.05
N PRO A 52 -16.35 -22.81 -13.23
CA PRO A 52 -16.55 -23.91 -12.31
C PRO A 52 -16.42 -25.26 -13.04
N PRO A 53 -15.83 -26.30 -12.42
CA PRO A 53 -15.61 -27.60 -13.07
C PRO A 53 -16.88 -28.25 -13.62
N GLU A 54 -18.01 -28.01 -12.97
CA GLU A 54 -19.35 -28.45 -13.38
C GLU A 54 -19.76 -27.85 -14.74
N ILE A 55 -19.37 -26.60 -14.98
CA ILE A 55 -19.65 -25.86 -16.21
C ILE A 55 -18.60 -26.20 -17.29
N GLU A 56 -17.34 -26.43 -16.91
CA GLU A 56 -16.32 -26.92 -17.84
C GLU A 56 -16.61 -28.31 -18.41
N ARG A 57 -17.46 -29.11 -17.75
CA ARG A 57 -17.92 -30.42 -18.26
C ARG A 57 -19.25 -30.33 -19.01
N ALA A 58 -19.93 -29.19 -18.96
CA ALA A 58 -21.20 -28.95 -19.60
C ALA A 58 -21.07 -28.80 -21.13
N SER A 59 -22.21 -28.82 -21.83
CA SER A 59 -22.27 -28.60 -23.28
C SER A 59 -21.79 -27.18 -23.67
N LEU A 60 -21.37 -26.99 -24.92
CA LEU A 60 -20.92 -25.69 -25.43
C LEU A 60 -21.94 -24.56 -25.18
N LEU A 61 -23.23 -24.86 -25.34
CA LEU A 61 -24.32 -23.89 -25.20
C LEU A 61 -24.54 -23.51 -23.72
N GLU A 62 -24.39 -24.46 -22.81
CA GLU A 62 -24.40 -24.22 -21.36
C GLU A 62 -23.18 -23.42 -20.91
N ARG A 63 -21.99 -23.71 -21.44
CA ARG A 63 -20.78 -22.90 -21.22
C ARG A 63 -20.97 -21.47 -21.69
N PHE A 64 -21.58 -21.25 -22.87
CA PHE A 64 -21.88 -19.92 -23.37
C PHE A 64 -22.84 -19.17 -22.45
N ARG A 65 -23.96 -19.79 -22.05
CA ARG A 65 -24.93 -19.18 -21.10
C ARG A 65 -24.30 -18.89 -19.74
N ALA A 66 -23.48 -19.81 -19.23
CA ALA A 66 -22.77 -19.65 -17.97
C ALA A 66 -21.71 -18.54 -18.04
N LYS A 67 -20.99 -18.41 -19.15
CA LYS A 67 -20.04 -17.31 -19.40
C LYS A 67 -20.74 -15.95 -19.33
N THR A 68 -21.92 -15.83 -19.94
CA THR A 68 -22.73 -14.60 -19.88
C THR A 68 -23.23 -14.30 -18.47
N LYS A 69 -23.55 -15.33 -17.68
CA LYS A 69 -23.97 -15.19 -16.28
C LYS A 69 -22.81 -14.85 -15.33
N LEU A 70 -21.61 -15.38 -15.60
CA LEU A 70 -20.37 -15.07 -14.88
C LEU A 70 -19.89 -13.64 -15.13
N LEU A 71 -20.05 -13.13 -16.36
CA LEU A 71 -19.77 -11.74 -16.73
C LEU A 71 -20.58 -10.71 -15.90
N GLY A 72 -21.69 -11.12 -15.28
CA GLY A 72 -22.51 -10.28 -14.40
C GLY A 72 -22.20 -10.42 -12.90
N LYS A 73 -21.31 -11.32 -12.48
CA LYS A 73 -20.90 -11.42 -11.07
C LYS A 73 -19.75 -10.45 -10.80
N GLU A 74 -19.99 -9.52 -9.88
CA GLU A 74 -18.92 -8.62 -9.42
C GLU A 74 -17.92 -9.40 -8.55
N PRO A 75 -16.62 -9.33 -8.85
CA PRO A 75 -15.61 -10.00 -8.05
C PRO A 75 -15.48 -9.32 -6.68
N PRO A 76 -15.40 -10.08 -5.58
CA PRO A 76 -15.32 -9.50 -4.23
C PRO A 76 -14.03 -8.71 -3.98
N ASN A 77 -12.89 -9.17 -4.51
CA ASN A 77 -11.57 -8.65 -4.17
C ASN A 77 -10.93 -7.74 -5.22
N TRP A 78 -11.62 -7.40 -6.32
CA TRP A 78 -11.08 -6.46 -7.30
C TRP A 78 -12.19 -5.77 -8.10
N SER A 79 -11.89 -4.58 -8.64
CA SER A 79 -12.79 -3.88 -9.56
C SER A 79 -11.98 -3.12 -10.61
N TYR A 80 -12.36 -3.21 -11.89
CA TYR A 80 -11.75 -2.36 -12.92
C TYR A 80 -12.09 -0.90 -12.67
N ILE A 81 -11.11 0.01 -12.82
CA ILE A 81 -11.34 1.46 -12.67
C ILE A 81 -12.37 1.94 -13.71
N LYS A 82 -12.20 1.47 -14.95
CA LYS A 82 -13.08 1.79 -16.08
C LYS A 82 -13.44 0.49 -16.78
N LEU A 83 -14.73 0.24 -16.97
CA LEU A 83 -15.22 -0.94 -17.71
C LEU A 83 -14.64 -1.02 -19.13
N ASN A 84 -14.40 0.14 -19.74
CA ASN A 84 -13.89 0.26 -21.11
C ASN A 84 -12.35 0.22 -21.20
N ASP A 85 -11.65 0.44 -20.09
CA ASP A 85 -10.18 0.43 -20.02
C ASP A 85 -9.72 -0.47 -18.87
N LYS A 86 -9.43 -1.71 -19.24
CA LYS A 86 -9.02 -2.79 -18.33
C LYS A 86 -7.52 -2.80 -18.06
N SER A 87 -6.82 -1.69 -18.29
CA SER A 87 -5.38 -1.57 -18.04
C SER A 87 -5.04 -1.61 -16.55
N PHE A 88 -5.98 -1.13 -15.71
CA PHE A 88 -5.82 -1.03 -14.28
C PHE A 88 -7.05 -1.55 -13.52
N ALA A 89 -6.82 -2.07 -12.32
CA ALA A 89 -7.87 -2.46 -11.39
C ALA A 89 -7.51 -2.05 -9.97
N ASP A 90 -8.52 -1.82 -9.15
CA ASP A 90 -8.37 -1.71 -7.71
C ASP A 90 -8.45 -3.11 -7.11
N VAL A 91 -7.63 -3.38 -6.10
CA VAL A 91 -7.58 -4.68 -5.40
C VAL A 91 -7.95 -4.45 -3.93
N HIS A 92 -8.85 -5.27 -3.42
CA HIS A 92 -9.46 -5.12 -2.10
C HIS A 92 -9.14 -6.31 -1.21
N PHE A 93 -8.44 -6.04 -0.10
CA PHE A 93 -8.30 -6.98 1.00
C PHE A 93 -9.58 -6.95 1.83
N LYS A 94 -10.30 -8.07 1.85
CA LYS A 94 -11.58 -8.21 2.54
C LYS A 94 -11.53 -9.24 3.66
N TRP A 95 -12.29 -8.99 4.71
CA TRP A 95 -12.47 -9.92 5.82
C TRP A 95 -13.85 -9.73 6.42
N SER A 96 -14.52 -10.83 6.78
CA SER A 96 -15.88 -10.84 7.33
C SER A 96 -16.87 -9.92 6.55
N GLY A 97 -16.81 -9.98 5.22
CA GLY A 97 -17.65 -9.19 4.30
C GLY A 97 -17.25 -7.72 4.10
N LYS A 98 -16.37 -7.15 4.93
CA LYS A 98 -15.91 -5.74 4.84
C LYS A 98 -14.57 -5.61 4.14
N LYS A 99 -14.26 -4.41 3.63
CA LYS A 99 -12.95 -4.05 3.06
C LYS A 99 -12.05 -3.55 4.19
N ILE A 100 -10.92 -4.24 4.41
CA ILE A 100 -9.92 -3.90 5.42
C ILE A 100 -8.90 -2.92 4.86
N ALA A 101 -8.38 -3.22 3.67
CA ALA A 101 -7.42 -2.38 2.96
C ALA A 101 -7.68 -2.46 1.45
N SER A 102 -7.18 -1.49 0.70
CA SER A 102 -7.27 -1.50 -0.76
C SER A 102 -6.08 -0.78 -1.37
N ILE A 103 -5.56 -1.36 -2.44
CA ILE A 103 -4.59 -0.71 -3.33
C ILE A 103 -5.33 -0.33 -4.61
N TYR A 104 -5.15 0.91 -5.05
CA TYR A 104 -5.87 1.44 -6.19
C TYR A 104 -4.96 1.51 -7.41
N LYS A 105 -5.54 1.50 -8.61
CA LYS A 105 -4.78 1.60 -9.87
C LYS A 105 -3.63 0.62 -10.04
N VAL A 106 -3.84 -0.65 -9.67
CA VAL A 106 -2.85 -1.71 -9.88
C VAL A 106 -2.81 -2.06 -11.37
N PRO A 107 -1.62 -2.14 -12.01
CA PRO A 107 -1.48 -2.60 -13.38
C PRO A 107 -2.06 -4.01 -13.55
N LYS A 108 -2.78 -4.27 -14.64
CA LYS A 108 -3.41 -5.58 -14.92
C LYS A 108 -2.45 -6.77 -14.75
N ARG A 109 -1.18 -6.61 -15.09
CA ARG A 109 -0.17 -7.68 -14.98
C ARG A 109 0.10 -8.11 -13.53
N GLU A 110 -0.08 -7.20 -12.57
CA GLU A 110 0.25 -7.39 -11.16
C GLU A 110 -0.96 -7.77 -10.31
N VAL A 111 -2.19 -7.49 -10.76
CA VAL A 111 -3.42 -7.82 -10.03
C VAL A 111 -3.46 -9.29 -9.62
N ARG A 112 -3.11 -10.20 -10.52
CA ARG A 112 -3.07 -11.64 -10.22
C ARG A 112 -2.08 -11.97 -9.10
N VAL A 113 -0.92 -11.31 -9.08
CA VAL A 113 0.09 -11.49 -8.04
C VAL A 113 -0.46 -11.04 -6.69
N ALA A 114 -1.14 -9.89 -6.64
CA ALA A 114 -1.78 -9.40 -5.43
C ALA A 114 -2.87 -10.35 -4.92
N LEU A 115 -3.71 -10.90 -5.80
CA LEU A 115 -4.75 -11.86 -5.42
C LEU A 115 -4.18 -13.17 -4.85
N VAL A 116 -3.13 -13.71 -5.46
CA VAL A 116 -2.44 -14.93 -4.97
C VAL A 116 -1.68 -14.64 -3.66
N GLY A 117 -1.12 -13.44 -3.53
CA GLY A 117 -0.56 -12.92 -2.30
C GLY A 117 -1.58 -12.94 -1.16
N MET A 118 -2.75 -12.36 -1.38
CA MET A 118 -3.85 -12.33 -0.40
C MET A 118 -4.31 -13.74 -0.04
N GLN A 119 -4.44 -14.63 -1.03
CA GLN A 119 -4.79 -16.02 -0.75
C GLN A 119 -3.75 -16.70 0.15
N SER A 120 -2.47 -16.46 -0.09
CA SER A 120 -1.38 -17.01 0.72
C SER A 120 -1.37 -16.41 2.13
N PHE A 121 -1.65 -15.11 2.25
CA PHE A 121 -1.81 -14.40 3.52
C PHE A 121 -2.93 -15.02 4.36
N TYR A 122 -4.14 -15.16 3.80
CA TYR A 122 -5.27 -15.78 4.51
C TYR A 122 -4.94 -17.19 5.00
N LYS A 123 -4.24 -17.99 4.20
CA LYS A 123 -3.84 -19.37 4.58
C LYS A 123 -2.97 -19.37 5.84
N LYS A 124 -2.07 -18.40 6.00
CA LYS A 124 -1.16 -18.29 7.15
C LYS A 124 -1.83 -17.82 8.44
N ILE A 125 -2.96 -17.11 8.37
CA ILE A 125 -3.68 -16.67 9.58
C ILE A 125 -4.12 -17.90 10.38
N ASN A 126 -3.68 -18.02 11.63
CA ASN A 126 -4.16 -19.05 12.54
C ASN A 126 -5.44 -18.56 13.25
N PRO A 127 -6.62 -19.18 13.03
CA PRO A 127 -7.87 -18.71 13.65
C PRO A 127 -7.96 -18.94 15.15
N LEU A 128 -7.19 -19.89 15.69
CA LEU A 128 -7.21 -20.24 17.12
C LEU A 128 -6.24 -19.38 17.93
N ASP A 129 -5.15 -18.95 17.30
CA ASP A 129 -4.10 -18.15 17.90
C ASP A 129 -3.58 -17.14 16.85
N PRO A 130 -4.33 -16.06 16.60
CA PRO A 130 -3.97 -15.08 15.59
C PRO A 130 -2.72 -14.30 16.02
N ASP A 131 -1.84 -14.01 15.06
CA ASP A 131 -0.66 -13.21 15.31
C ASP A 131 -1.03 -11.74 15.55
N LEU A 132 -1.14 -11.37 16.83
CA LEU A 132 -1.45 -10.02 17.31
C LEU A 132 -0.25 -9.06 17.29
N THR A 133 0.86 -9.44 16.65
CA THR A 133 1.94 -8.49 16.30
C THR A 133 1.74 -7.88 14.92
N HIS A 134 0.98 -8.56 14.05
CA HIS A 134 0.77 -8.14 12.67
C HIS A 134 -0.42 -7.16 12.54
N PRO A 135 -0.23 -5.92 12.03
CA PRO A 135 -1.27 -4.90 12.00
C PRO A 135 -2.51 -5.33 11.18
N ASP A 136 -2.34 -5.97 10.03
CA ASP A 136 -3.49 -6.43 9.23
C ASP A 136 -4.23 -7.64 9.83
N ILE A 137 -3.55 -8.52 10.57
CA ILE A 137 -4.22 -9.62 11.28
C ILE A 137 -5.03 -9.07 12.45
N ILE A 138 -4.53 -8.05 13.14
CA ILE A 138 -5.29 -7.35 14.19
C ILE A 138 -6.53 -6.68 13.62
N LYS A 139 -6.45 -6.07 12.43
CA LYS A 139 -7.65 -5.53 11.76
C LYS A 139 -8.66 -6.63 11.47
N CYS A 140 -8.22 -7.78 10.94
CA CYS A 140 -9.09 -8.94 10.74
C CYS A 140 -9.72 -9.42 12.05
N PHE A 141 -8.93 -9.57 13.11
CA PHE A 141 -9.38 -9.98 14.42
C PHE A 141 -10.43 -9.01 14.98
N ASN A 142 -10.17 -7.71 14.91
CA ASN A 142 -11.06 -6.67 15.41
C ASN A 142 -12.37 -6.60 14.61
N GLU A 143 -12.35 -6.86 13.31
CA GLU A 143 -13.57 -6.95 12.50
C GLU A 143 -14.40 -8.20 12.85
N THR A 144 -13.75 -9.35 13.07
CA THR A 144 -14.45 -10.53 13.60
C THR A 144 -15.01 -10.24 14.98
N ALA A 145 -14.25 -9.63 15.88
CA ALA A 145 -14.72 -9.28 17.22
C ALA A 145 -15.96 -8.37 17.15
N GLN A 146 -15.95 -7.34 16.29
CA GLN A 146 -17.12 -6.49 16.07
C GLN A 146 -18.33 -7.26 15.52
N ASN A 147 -18.13 -8.09 14.49
CA ASN A 147 -19.25 -8.80 13.85
C ASN A 147 -19.90 -9.84 14.78
N TYR A 148 -19.17 -10.39 15.74
CA TYR A 148 -19.65 -11.39 16.69
C TYR A 148 -19.83 -10.85 18.14
N ASN A 149 -19.68 -9.54 18.35
CA ASN A 149 -19.79 -8.85 19.65
C ASN A 149 -18.80 -9.36 20.73
N PHE A 150 -17.55 -9.63 20.35
CA PHE A 150 -16.45 -9.86 21.28
C PHE A 150 -15.66 -8.58 21.56
N GLU A 151 -14.83 -8.62 22.61
CA GLU A 151 -13.92 -7.53 22.91
C GLU A 151 -12.84 -7.41 21.82
N PRO A 152 -12.64 -6.21 21.23
CA PRO A 152 -11.58 -5.98 20.26
C PRO A 152 -10.22 -5.96 20.94
N PHE A 153 -9.19 -6.37 20.21
CA PHE A 153 -7.81 -6.19 20.64
C PHE A 153 -7.41 -4.72 20.45
N ILE A 154 -7.03 -4.08 21.55
CA ILE A 154 -6.47 -2.73 21.53
C ILE A 154 -4.95 -2.87 21.49
N PRO A 155 -4.31 -2.48 20.39
CA PRO A 155 -2.86 -2.60 20.27
C PRO A 155 -2.11 -1.67 21.24
N GLY A 156 -0.90 -2.09 21.63
CA GLY A 156 0.05 -1.25 22.37
C GLY A 156 0.59 -0.09 21.52
N SER A 157 1.51 0.70 22.09
CA SER A 157 1.99 1.96 21.50
C SER A 157 2.84 1.83 20.22
N ASP A 158 3.24 0.62 19.82
CA ASP A 158 4.07 0.43 18.63
C ASP A 158 3.67 -0.82 17.84
N LEU A 159 2.87 -0.63 16.80
CA LEU A 159 2.52 -1.65 15.82
C LEU A 159 2.76 -1.13 14.40
N THR A 160 3.99 -0.71 14.15
CA THR A 160 4.42 -0.50 12.77
C THR A 160 4.52 -1.85 12.06
N TYR A 161 4.08 -1.87 10.80
CA TYR A 161 4.33 -3.01 9.93
C TYR A 161 5.84 -3.22 9.79
N ASP A 162 6.34 -4.39 10.19
CA ASP A 162 7.73 -4.79 10.06
C ASP A 162 7.86 -5.75 8.87
N ARG A 163 8.52 -5.33 7.79
CA ARG A 163 8.65 -6.13 6.56
C ARG A 163 9.41 -7.45 6.76
N ASN A 164 10.30 -7.52 7.75
CA ASN A 164 11.09 -8.72 8.04
C ASN A 164 10.27 -9.76 8.81
N LYS A 165 9.22 -9.34 9.53
CA LYS A 165 8.37 -10.22 10.35
C LYS A 165 7.00 -10.45 9.75
N HIS A 166 6.42 -9.42 9.15
CA HIS A 166 5.03 -9.38 8.69
C HIS A 166 4.94 -9.70 7.19
N LEU A 167 3.93 -10.48 6.82
CA LEU A 167 3.68 -10.84 5.43
C LEU A 167 2.72 -9.82 4.81
N ASP A 168 3.15 -9.15 3.74
CA ASP A 168 2.30 -8.23 3.00
C ASP A 168 1.09 -8.96 2.40
N PRO A 169 -0.16 -8.56 2.75
CA PRO A 169 -1.37 -9.13 2.15
C PRO A 169 -1.38 -9.05 0.62
N PHE A 170 -0.75 -8.04 0.01
CA PHE A 170 -0.70 -7.85 -1.44
C PHE A 170 0.58 -8.38 -2.09
N ALA A 171 1.41 -9.13 -1.35
CA ALA A 171 2.68 -9.69 -1.83
C ALA A 171 3.63 -8.65 -2.44
N GLY A 172 3.68 -7.44 -1.87
CA GLY A 172 4.53 -6.35 -2.33
C GLY A 172 4.02 -5.65 -3.59
N VAL A 173 2.85 -6.02 -4.11
CA VAL A 173 2.22 -5.26 -5.21
C VAL A 173 1.79 -3.90 -4.69
N ARG A 174 2.21 -2.85 -5.38
CA ARG A 174 1.93 -1.47 -5.03
C ARG A 174 0.92 -0.86 -5.99
N GLY A 175 0.09 0.01 -5.44
CA GLY A 175 -0.88 0.81 -6.18
C GLY A 175 -0.93 2.21 -5.60
N GLU A 176 -1.76 3.07 -6.17
CA GLU A 176 -2.07 4.34 -5.52
C GLU A 176 -2.80 4.07 -4.19
N ASN A 177 -2.30 4.65 -3.11
CA ASN A 177 -2.98 4.69 -1.82
C ASN A 177 -3.50 6.11 -1.55
N PRO A 178 -4.81 6.38 -1.66
CA PRO A 178 -5.40 7.69 -1.38
C PRO A 178 -5.11 8.20 0.03
N GLY A 179 -4.93 7.29 0.99
CA GLY A 179 -4.56 7.61 2.38
C GLY A 179 -3.20 8.31 2.50
N LEU A 180 -2.30 8.09 1.53
CA LEU A 180 -0.97 8.70 1.49
C LEU A 180 -0.93 10.08 0.83
N LYS A 181 -2.06 10.70 0.49
CA LYS A 181 -2.08 12.06 -0.10
C LYS A 181 -1.29 13.09 0.74
N HIS A 182 -1.19 12.85 2.04
CA HIS A 182 -0.45 13.70 2.97
C HIS A 182 0.91 13.17 3.41
N ASN A 183 1.30 11.97 2.96
CA ASN A 183 2.62 11.42 3.21
C ASN A 183 3.67 12.36 2.60
N VAL A 184 4.55 12.89 3.44
CA VAL A 184 5.55 13.88 3.03
C VAL A 184 6.75 13.19 2.37
N PHE A 185 7.13 12.01 2.88
CA PHE A 185 8.20 11.20 2.31
C PHE A 185 7.88 10.77 0.87
N LYS A 186 6.65 10.29 0.62
CA LYS A 186 6.14 10.00 -0.73
C LYS A 186 6.25 11.19 -1.67
N LYS A 187 5.90 12.39 -1.20
CA LYS A 187 5.99 13.61 -2.03
C LYS A 187 7.44 13.90 -2.40
N ASP A 188 8.34 13.77 -1.44
CA ASP A 188 9.75 14.01 -1.69
C ASP A 188 10.36 12.95 -2.63
N LEU A 189 9.95 11.68 -2.47
CA LEU A 189 10.30 10.59 -3.39
C LEU A 189 9.83 10.89 -4.83
N THR A 190 8.58 11.33 -4.98
CA THR A 190 8.02 11.68 -6.30
C THR A 190 8.81 12.82 -6.95
N ILE A 191 9.14 13.87 -6.19
CA ILE A 191 9.94 15.01 -6.68
C ILE A 191 11.35 14.56 -7.06
N ALA A 192 11.98 13.69 -6.26
CA ALA A 192 13.30 13.15 -6.56
C ALA A 192 13.30 12.28 -7.82
N LEU A 193 12.27 11.44 -8.00
CA LEU A 193 12.08 10.62 -9.18
C LEU A 193 11.91 11.47 -10.46
N GLU A 194 11.06 12.50 -10.40
CA GLU A 194 10.85 13.44 -11.51
C GLU A 194 12.16 14.15 -11.91
N GLU A 195 12.96 14.58 -10.93
CA GLU A 195 14.25 15.23 -11.18
C GLU A 195 15.27 14.28 -11.82
N VAL A 196 15.31 13.00 -11.41
CA VAL A 196 16.18 11.99 -12.04
C VAL A 196 15.73 11.70 -13.47
N ILE A 197 14.43 11.57 -13.72
CA ILE A 197 13.89 11.40 -15.08
C ILE A 197 14.28 12.59 -15.95
N PHE A 198 14.10 13.81 -15.47
CA PHE A 198 14.54 15.02 -16.17
C PHE A 198 16.06 15.02 -16.43
N SER A 199 16.86 14.56 -15.49
CA SER A 199 18.32 14.46 -15.64
C SER A 199 18.75 13.46 -16.73
N ILE A 200 18.03 12.35 -16.85
CA ILE A 200 18.21 11.35 -17.91
C ILE A 200 17.83 11.97 -19.27
N GLU A 201 16.68 12.64 -19.36
CA GLU A 201 16.23 13.33 -20.57
C GLU A 201 17.23 14.40 -21.01
N PHE A 202 17.75 15.18 -20.06
CA PHE A 202 18.77 16.20 -20.30
C PHE A 202 20.04 15.61 -20.93
N LEU A 203 20.57 14.51 -20.39
CA LEU A 203 21.74 13.83 -20.95
C LEU A 203 21.50 13.27 -22.35
N ASN A 204 20.31 12.70 -22.58
CA ASN A 204 19.95 12.16 -23.90
C ASN A 204 19.85 13.27 -24.97
N GLN A 205 19.53 14.49 -24.57
CA GLN A 205 19.42 15.64 -25.45
C GLN A 205 20.67 16.54 -25.46
N ILE A 206 21.78 16.13 -24.86
CA ILE A 206 22.92 17.03 -24.68
C ILE A 206 23.58 17.42 -26.00
N GLU A 207 23.70 16.47 -26.93
CA GLU A 207 24.26 16.64 -28.28
C GLU A 207 23.23 17.17 -29.29
N VAL A 208 21.94 17.21 -28.92
CA VAL A 208 20.87 17.71 -29.79
C VAL A 208 21.03 19.23 -29.95
N PRO A 209 20.92 19.78 -31.17
CA PRO A 209 20.98 21.23 -31.35
C PRO A 209 19.91 21.97 -30.53
N SER A 210 20.25 23.12 -29.95
CA SER A 210 19.37 23.87 -29.02
C SER A 210 17.96 24.13 -29.58
N TYR A 211 17.79 24.36 -30.88
CA TYR A 211 16.48 24.58 -31.48
C TYR A 211 15.57 23.32 -31.46
N ARG A 212 16.15 22.11 -31.44
CA ARG A 212 15.43 20.83 -31.38
C ARG A 212 15.24 20.26 -29.97
N LYS A 213 15.95 20.79 -28.97
CA LYS A 213 15.77 20.36 -27.58
C LYS A 213 14.36 20.65 -27.11
N GLU A 214 13.88 19.85 -26.17
CA GLU A 214 12.63 20.13 -25.47
C GLU A 214 12.76 21.40 -24.64
N TYR A 215 11.64 22.10 -24.45
CA TYR A 215 11.63 23.41 -23.81
C TYR A 215 12.12 23.38 -22.36
N THR A 216 11.78 22.32 -21.63
CA THR A 216 12.21 22.06 -20.25
C THR A 216 13.73 21.97 -20.16
N VAL A 217 14.35 21.16 -21.02
CA VAL A 217 15.81 20.97 -21.11
C VAL A 217 16.56 22.27 -21.45
N LYS A 218 15.94 23.21 -22.18
CA LYS A 218 16.56 24.51 -22.48
C LYS A 218 16.59 25.46 -21.29
N LYS A 219 15.62 25.36 -20.38
CA LYS A 219 15.38 26.35 -19.33
C LYS A 219 16.00 26.03 -17.98
N SER A 220 16.15 24.75 -17.66
CA SER A 220 16.62 24.31 -16.35
C SER A 220 17.81 23.37 -16.48
N ASN A 221 18.74 23.49 -15.54
CA ASN A 221 19.78 22.49 -15.36
C ASN A 221 19.30 21.44 -14.34
N PRO A 222 19.63 20.17 -14.56
CA PRO A 222 19.30 19.11 -13.62
C PRO A 222 20.02 19.29 -12.29
N LYS A 223 19.39 18.84 -11.19
CA LYS A 223 20.02 18.84 -9.86
C LYS A 223 20.84 17.58 -9.58
N ASN A 224 20.56 16.48 -10.29
CA ASN A 224 21.31 15.22 -10.14
C ASN A 224 22.61 15.19 -10.97
N LEU A 225 22.93 16.24 -11.71
CA LEU A 225 24.05 16.20 -12.65
C LEU A 225 24.66 17.59 -12.88
N GLN A 226 25.98 17.65 -12.95
CA GLN A 226 26.72 18.83 -13.39
C GLN A 226 27.89 18.42 -14.29
N GLN A 227 28.28 19.27 -15.24
CA GLN A 227 29.49 19.05 -16.02
C GLN A 227 30.73 19.20 -15.14
N THR A 228 31.59 18.19 -15.12
CA THR A 228 32.87 18.23 -14.39
C THR A 228 33.79 19.29 -15.00
N TYR A 229 33.85 19.34 -16.34
CA TYR A 229 34.66 20.31 -17.08
C TYR A 229 33.77 21.35 -17.76
N LYS A 230 34.06 22.63 -17.54
CA LYS A 230 33.28 23.75 -18.11
C LYS A 230 33.24 23.77 -19.64
N THR A 231 34.21 23.14 -20.30
CA THR A 231 34.41 23.17 -21.75
C THR A 231 34.06 21.85 -22.44
N SER A 232 33.74 20.79 -21.68
CA SER A 232 33.54 19.46 -22.25
C SER A 232 32.33 18.77 -21.65
N ILE A 233 31.52 18.18 -22.52
CA ILE A 233 30.37 17.32 -22.17
C ILE A 233 30.78 15.84 -22.02
N SER A 234 32.08 15.55 -21.93
CA SER A 234 32.55 14.16 -21.85
C SER A 234 32.35 13.53 -20.48
N HIS A 235 32.43 14.33 -19.41
CA HIS A 235 32.38 13.87 -18.02
C HIS A 235 31.44 14.74 -17.18
N PHE A 236 30.79 14.10 -16.21
CA PHE A 236 29.82 14.69 -15.32
C PHE A 236 30.04 14.25 -13.88
N ASP A 237 29.71 15.14 -12.96
CA ASP A 237 29.50 14.82 -11.56
C ASP A 237 28.03 14.47 -11.39
N VAL A 238 27.75 13.30 -10.82
CA VAL A 238 26.39 12.79 -10.58
C VAL A 238 26.09 12.92 -9.09
N PHE A 239 24.94 13.49 -8.77
CA PHE A 239 24.49 13.75 -7.41
C PHE A 239 23.26 12.92 -7.09
N LEU A 240 23.28 12.22 -5.95
CA LEU A 240 22.06 11.75 -5.31
C LEU A 240 21.39 12.97 -4.68
N TRP A 241 20.44 13.55 -5.41
CA TRP A 241 19.70 14.71 -4.94
C TRP A 241 18.37 14.28 -4.31
N TRP A 242 18.03 14.92 -3.20
CA TRP A 242 16.75 14.77 -2.51
C TRP A 242 16.19 16.15 -2.14
N PRO A 243 14.87 16.32 -1.96
CA PRO A 243 14.32 17.54 -1.39
C PRO A 243 14.93 17.84 -0.01
N GLY A 244 15.86 18.80 0.01
CA GLY A 244 16.69 19.10 1.18
C GLY A 244 18.16 19.32 0.82
N GLY A 245 18.63 18.76 -0.29
CA GLY A 245 19.99 18.97 -0.79
C GLY A 245 20.58 17.75 -1.50
N VAL A 246 21.89 17.82 -1.75
CA VAL A 246 22.68 16.69 -2.23
C VAL A 246 23.02 15.80 -1.04
N VAL A 247 22.76 14.50 -1.21
CA VAL A 247 22.94 13.46 -0.19
C VAL A 247 24.27 12.73 -0.42
N ASP A 248 24.55 12.39 -1.68
CA ASP A 248 25.76 11.69 -2.07
C ASP A 248 26.21 12.16 -3.46
N LYS A 249 27.49 11.92 -3.81
CA LYS A 249 28.04 12.34 -5.11
C LYS A 249 29.12 11.41 -5.62
N ILE A 250 29.18 11.29 -6.94
CA ILE A 250 30.29 10.70 -7.68
C ILE A 250 30.78 11.72 -8.70
N GLU A 251 32.09 11.94 -8.74
CA GLU A 251 32.71 12.99 -9.58
C GLU A 251 33.40 12.40 -10.80
N ASN A 252 33.53 13.20 -11.85
CA ASN A 252 34.30 12.90 -13.06
C ASN A 252 33.89 11.58 -13.74
N VAL A 253 32.59 11.38 -13.96
CA VAL A 253 32.03 10.16 -14.56
C VAL A 253 31.80 10.37 -16.06
N PRO A 254 32.29 9.48 -16.94
CA PRO A 254 32.03 9.56 -18.38
C PRO A 254 30.53 9.58 -18.69
N GLN A 255 30.08 10.35 -19.68
CA GLN A 255 28.67 10.57 -20.02
C GLN A 255 27.81 9.27 -20.05
N LYS A 256 28.29 8.21 -20.72
CA LYS A 256 27.57 6.93 -20.80
C LYS A 256 27.40 6.26 -19.42
N ARG A 257 28.42 6.36 -18.56
CA ARG A 257 28.38 5.83 -17.19
C ARG A 257 27.52 6.70 -16.28
N ALA A 258 27.49 8.01 -16.50
CA ALA A 258 26.59 8.92 -15.78
C ALA A 258 25.13 8.58 -16.07
N LEU A 259 24.79 8.28 -17.34
CA LEU A 259 23.45 7.80 -17.72
C LEU A 259 23.08 6.48 -17.01
N MET A 260 24.04 5.53 -16.92
CA MET A 260 23.82 4.29 -16.17
C MET A 260 23.62 4.54 -14.66
N ALA A 261 24.38 5.46 -14.07
CA ALA A 261 24.24 5.83 -12.66
C ALA A 261 22.87 6.46 -12.37
N LEU A 262 22.40 7.36 -13.24
CA LEU A 262 21.05 7.93 -13.13
C LEU A 262 19.96 6.86 -13.33
N GLY A 263 20.16 5.91 -14.25
CA GLY A 263 19.26 4.77 -14.43
C GLY A 263 19.17 3.87 -13.18
N ALA A 264 20.31 3.61 -12.53
CA ALA A 264 20.36 2.89 -11.26
C ALA A 264 19.68 3.67 -10.12
N MET A 265 19.90 4.99 -10.05
CA MET A 265 19.25 5.87 -9.08
C MET A 265 17.73 5.92 -9.26
N ARG A 266 17.26 5.97 -10.52
CA ARG A 266 15.83 5.88 -10.83
C ARG A 266 15.25 4.57 -10.29
N LYS A 267 15.89 3.44 -10.61
CA LYS A 267 15.43 2.13 -10.13
C LYS A 267 15.42 2.07 -8.59
N PHE A 268 16.46 2.59 -7.95
CA PHE A 268 16.54 2.68 -6.50
C PHE A 268 15.33 3.44 -5.92
N PHE A 269 14.95 4.59 -6.48
CA PHE A 269 13.75 5.32 -6.05
C PHE A 269 12.44 4.59 -6.36
N GLU A 270 12.33 3.91 -7.50
CA GLU A 270 11.16 3.08 -7.84
C GLU A 270 10.98 1.87 -6.90
N ASP A 271 12.09 1.35 -6.36
CA ASP A 271 12.10 0.21 -5.43
C ASP A 271 11.83 0.62 -3.96
N ILE A 272 11.83 1.93 -3.63
CA ILE A 272 11.52 2.40 -2.27
C ILE A 272 10.04 2.22 -1.98
N ASP A 273 9.74 1.55 -0.86
CA ASP A 273 8.40 1.45 -0.32
C ASP A 273 8.04 2.75 0.42
N GLU A 274 7.11 3.51 -0.15
CA GLU A 274 6.65 4.78 0.39
C GLU A 274 5.67 4.65 1.57
N ASP A 275 5.01 3.48 1.71
CA ASP A 275 4.12 3.14 2.82
C ASP A 275 4.91 2.59 4.01
N HIS A 276 5.95 1.79 3.73
CA HIS A 276 6.80 1.12 4.72
C HIS A 276 8.28 1.15 4.32
N PRO A 277 8.93 2.33 4.38
CA PRO A 277 10.32 2.48 3.98
C PRO A 277 11.23 1.60 4.83
N ASP A 278 12.15 0.91 4.16
CA ASP A 278 13.13 0.06 4.83
C ASP A 278 14.21 0.92 5.50
N LEU A 279 13.99 1.22 6.79
CA LEU A 279 14.89 2.03 7.60
C LEU A 279 16.15 1.28 8.05
N GLU A 280 16.28 -0.03 7.77
CA GLU A 280 17.54 -0.76 7.98
C GLU A 280 18.55 -0.44 6.88
N ASN A 281 18.07 -0.03 5.70
CA ASN A 281 18.92 0.47 4.63
C ASN A 281 19.42 1.89 4.97
N GLU A 282 20.73 2.02 5.16
CA GLU A 282 21.40 3.27 5.55
C GLU A 282 21.01 4.46 4.65
N LYS A 283 20.92 4.24 3.33
CA LYS A 283 20.58 5.31 2.39
C LYS A 283 19.11 5.71 2.48
N ILE A 284 18.19 4.75 2.63
CA ILE A 284 16.77 5.07 2.80
C ILE A 284 16.57 5.80 4.13
N PHE A 285 17.23 5.37 5.20
CA PHE A 285 17.21 6.04 6.49
C PHE A 285 17.72 7.49 6.40
N GLU A 286 18.82 7.73 5.68
CA GLU A 286 19.37 9.07 5.45
C GLU A 286 18.35 9.99 4.75
N LEU A 287 17.73 9.52 3.65
CA LEU A 287 16.68 10.26 2.94
C LEU A 287 15.45 10.54 3.82
N TYR A 288 15.09 9.57 4.66
CA TYR A 288 13.98 9.66 5.58
C TYR A 288 14.21 10.75 6.64
N GLU A 289 15.39 10.77 7.25
CA GLU A 289 15.76 11.79 8.24
C GLU A 289 15.89 13.18 7.62
N ILE A 290 16.40 13.31 6.38
CA ILE A 290 16.39 14.58 5.65
C ILE A 290 14.96 15.11 5.50
N THR A 291 14.03 14.26 5.08
CA THR A 291 12.60 14.59 4.92
C THR A 291 12.00 15.08 6.25
N LYS A 292 12.23 14.31 7.31
CA LYS A 292 11.73 14.59 8.66
C LYS A 292 12.28 15.91 9.21
N ASN A 293 13.58 16.16 9.05
CA ASN A 293 14.24 17.38 9.53
C ASN A 293 13.87 18.61 8.71
N ARG A 294 13.75 18.49 7.39
CA ARG A 294 13.33 19.58 6.51
C ARG A 294 11.91 20.05 6.84
N THR A 295 11.02 19.11 7.12
CA THR A 295 9.59 19.39 7.37
C THR A 295 9.26 19.55 8.86
N ARG A 296 10.27 19.46 9.73
CA ARG A 296 10.17 19.70 11.16
C ARG A 296 9.53 21.05 11.44
N PRO A 297 8.47 21.13 12.26
CA PRO A 297 7.93 22.40 12.70
C PRO A 297 9.03 23.22 13.38
N LYS A 298 9.28 24.44 12.91
CA LYS A 298 10.28 25.34 13.48
C LYS A 298 9.61 26.51 14.17
N LYS A 299 10.30 27.09 15.16
CA LYS A 299 9.90 28.34 15.81
C LYS A 299 9.96 29.49 14.80
N GLY A 300 8.81 29.92 14.32
CA GLY A 300 8.63 31.15 13.53
C GLY A 300 8.19 32.31 14.43
N LYS A 301 8.23 33.54 13.91
CA LYS A 301 7.77 34.74 14.65
C LYS A 301 6.32 34.64 15.17
N ASN A 302 5.49 33.83 14.51
CA ASN A 302 4.07 33.63 14.84
C ASN A 302 3.73 32.17 15.20
N ASN A 303 4.72 31.28 15.32
CA ASN A 303 4.42 29.88 15.66
C ASN A 303 4.35 29.74 17.18
N LEU A 304 3.15 29.38 17.64
CA LEU A 304 2.85 29.04 19.02
C LEU A 304 3.67 27.82 19.47
N ILE A 305 4.11 27.81 20.73
CA ILE A 305 5.02 26.79 21.29
C ILE A 305 4.39 25.40 21.17
N GLU A 306 3.07 25.31 21.29
CA GLU A 306 2.26 24.10 21.20
C GLU A 306 2.39 23.37 19.85
N LEU A 307 2.73 24.09 18.77
CA LEU A 307 2.94 23.53 17.43
C LEU A 307 4.39 23.04 17.20
N LEU A 308 5.29 23.23 18.16
CA LEU A 308 6.65 22.72 18.08
C LEU A 308 6.69 21.20 18.30
N PRO A 309 7.81 20.55 17.95
CA PRO A 309 8.08 19.17 18.31
C PRO A 309 8.05 18.94 19.83
N GLU A 310 7.72 17.72 20.25
CA GLU A 310 7.67 17.32 21.67
C GLU A 310 9.00 17.53 22.40
N ASP A 311 10.13 17.28 21.72
CA ASP A 311 11.47 17.49 22.26
C ASP A 311 11.85 18.98 22.43
N GLU A 312 11.08 19.89 21.82
CA GLU A 312 11.21 21.34 21.98
C GLU A 312 10.13 21.95 22.90
N GLY A 313 9.37 21.10 23.60
CA GLY A 313 8.31 21.52 24.53
C GLY A 313 6.95 21.80 23.87
N GLY A 314 6.78 21.44 22.59
CA GLY A 314 5.49 21.47 21.91
C GLY A 314 4.75 20.13 21.99
N MET A 315 3.73 19.96 21.15
CA MET A 315 2.87 18.76 21.12
C MET A 315 2.88 18.05 19.76
N SER A 316 3.70 18.49 18.80
CA SER A 316 3.78 17.85 17.49
C SER A 316 4.74 16.66 17.48
N TYR A 317 4.37 15.61 16.77
CA TYR A 317 5.20 14.41 16.65
C TYR A 317 5.31 13.94 15.19
N TRP A 318 6.37 13.21 14.89
CA TRP A 318 6.53 12.53 13.62
C TRP A 318 5.81 11.19 13.65
N SER A 319 4.86 10.98 12.74
CA SER A 319 4.13 9.71 12.64
C SER A 319 4.84 8.78 11.66
N ASN A 320 5.31 7.64 12.17
CA ASN A 320 5.87 6.57 11.34
C ASN A 320 4.81 5.84 10.50
N LEU A 321 3.51 6.00 10.81
CA LEU A 321 2.43 5.42 10.01
C LEU A 321 2.06 6.28 8.79
N THR A 322 2.14 7.60 8.93
CA THR A 322 1.75 8.54 7.88
C THR A 322 2.92 9.32 7.29
N HIS A 323 4.14 9.04 7.76
CA HIS A 323 5.42 9.64 7.38
C HIS A 323 5.35 11.16 7.22
N ARG A 324 4.83 11.80 8.27
CA ARG A 324 4.68 13.27 8.36
C ARG A 324 4.63 13.73 9.81
N TRP A 325 4.90 15.02 10.01
CA TRP A 325 4.62 15.70 11.26
C TRP A 325 3.12 15.88 11.46
N ILE A 326 2.59 15.30 12.54
CA ILE A 326 1.22 15.52 12.99
C ILE A 326 1.25 16.66 14.00
N LYS A 327 0.47 17.71 13.71
CA LYS A 327 0.37 18.92 14.53
C LYS A 327 -1.03 19.02 15.12
N GLY A 328 -1.13 19.62 16.30
CA GLY A 328 -2.42 20.02 16.84
C GLY A 328 -3.05 21.15 16.02
N SER A 329 -4.31 21.46 16.34
CA SER A 329 -5.05 22.54 15.70
C SER A 329 -5.66 23.46 16.76
N PHE A 330 -5.89 24.72 16.42
CA PHE A 330 -6.64 25.62 17.28
C PHE A 330 -8.10 25.63 16.83
N ASP A 331 -9.01 25.46 17.78
CA ASP A 331 -10.42 25.68 17.49
C ASP A 331 -10.65 27.17 17.22
N LYS A 332 -11.18 27.48 16.04
CA LYS A 332 -11.41 28.85 15.58
C LYS A 332 -12.40 29.61 16.48
N LYS A 333 -13.26 28.90 17.23
CA LYS A 333 -14.28 29.51 18.08
C LYS A 333 -13.80 29.76 19.50
N SER A 334 -13.15 28.77 20.11
CA SER A 334 -12.69 28.85 21.50
C SER A 334 -11.24 29.31 21.66
N SER A 335 -10.47 29.40 20.56
CA SER A 335 -9.01 29.59 20.58
C SER A 335 -8.25 28.58 21.44
N LEU A 336 -8.90 27.47 21.81
CA LEU A 336 -8.28 26.39 22.56
C LEU A 336 -7.45 25.52 21.62
N PHE A 337 -6.27 25.14 22.08
CA PHE A 337 -5.42 24.19 21.38
C PHE A 337 -5.96 22.77 21.56
N ILE A 338 -6.19 22.11 20.44
CA ILE A 338 -6.54 20.68 20.36
C ILE A 338 -5.25 19.94 20.01
N PRO A 339 -4.68 19.15 20.95
CA PRO A 339 -3.46 18.41 20.70
C PRO A 339 -3.70 17.34 19.62
N PRO A 340 -2.65 16.95 18.88
CA PRO A 340 -2.78 15.90 17.88
C PRO A 340 -3.11 14.57 18.55
N ALA A 341 -4.05 13.82 17.98
CA ALA A 341 -4.37 12.48 18.45
C ALA A 341 -3.15 11.57 18.25
N LYS A 342 -2.67 10.92 19.31
CA LYS A 342 -1.63 9.88 19.25
C LYS A 342 -2.29 8.51 19.02
N GLY A 343 -1.75 7.73 18.08
CA GLY A 343 -2.09 6.31 17.93
C GLY A 343 -3.47 5.97 17.37
N LYS A 344 -3.94 6.69 16.33
CA LYS A 344 -5.11 6.25 15.53
C LYS A 344 -4.72 5.98 14.09
#